data_AF-A0A3B0WRW2-F1
#
_entry.id   AF-A0A3B0WRW2-F1
#
_cell.length_a   1.000
_cell.length_b   1.000
_cell.length_c   1.000
_cell.angle_alpha   90.00
_cell.angle_beta   90.00
_cell.angle_gamma   90.00
#
_symmetry.space_group_name_H-M   'P 1'
#
loop_
_entity.id
_entity.type
_entity.pdbx_description
1 polymer ?
#
loop_
_entity_poly.entity_id
_entity_poly.type
_entity_poly.pdbx_seq_one_letter_code
_entity_poly.pdbx_strand_id
1 'polypeptide(L)'
;MQIQRSFKHNPFITTISASSKRQIMLSSLFWLTIIIAPLTSCTPAPQSVHKTSIIVFGTTVDISILPPPHQAQLAEQAIQSVEQQFHQFHQQWHAWEEGGIVSKINHAISQQQSIVVAKSVKDFIVTSQLLTKQSQGLFDPGIGQLIALWGFHAEEWQGPPPSEQAIQHWLNRHPSLLDIYFQGNELHSRNPSVQLDFGGNAKGLAIHLALKSLKQSGIQNALVSIGGDMKAIGSKNGQPWRVGIQNPQHPSHVL
;
A
#
# COMPACT_ATOMS: atom_id res chain seq x y z
N MET A 1 -82.02 10.47 74.80
CA MET A 1 -83.40 10.92 74.56
C MET A 1 -83.33 12.23 73.79
N GLN A 2 -83.72 12.18 72.51
CA GLN A 2 -84.10 13.22 71.52
C GLN A 2 -83.41 14.61 71.55
N ILE A 3 -83.13 15.26 70.41
CA ILE A 3 -84.12 15.83 69.48
C ILE A 3 -83.49 16.16 68.10
N GLN A 4 -84.12 15.64 67.03
CA GLN A 4 -84.47 16.23 65.69
C GLN A 4 -83.42 16.97 64.83
N ARG A 5 -83.42 16.99 63.48
CA ARG A 5 -84.48 16.84 62.44
C ARG A 5 -83.83 16.73 61.03
N SER A 6 -84.35 15.80 60.21
CA SER A 6 -84.87 15.99 58.83
C SER A 6 -83.98 16.50 57.67
N PHE A 7 -83.91 15.75 56.55
CA PHE A 7 -84.70 15.99 55.31
C PHE A 7 -84.30 15.07 54.12
N LYS A 8 -85.31 14.43 53.49
CA LYS A 8 -85.57 14.15 52.04
C LYS A 8 -84.44 13.57 51.13
N HIS A 9 -84.68 12.79 50.08
CA HIS A 9 -85.74 11.95 49.52
C HIS A 9 -85.09 11.26 48.29
N ASN A 10 -85.45 10.00 48.04
CA ASN A 10 -85.15 9.18 46.86
C ASN A 10 -85.88 9.73 45.60
N PRO A 11 -85.64 9.29 44.31
CA PRO A 11 -85.90 7.90 43.90
C PRO A 11 -85.18 7.31 42.65
N PHE A 12 -85.28 5.97 42.60
CA PHE A 12 -85.32 4.97 41.51
C PHE A 12 -85.57 5.37 40.04
N ILE A 13 -84.90 4.65 39.11
CA ILE A 13 -85.40 3.94 37.89
C ILE A 13 -84.37 2.80 37.60
N THR A 14 -84.61 1.48 37.61
CA THR A 14 -85.51 0.48 36.96
C THR A 14 -85.09 0.03 35.53
N THR A 15 -84.52 -1.19 35.46
CA THR A 15 -84.52 -2.25 34.41
C THR A 15 -84.26 -1.95 32.92
N ILE A 16 -83.48 -2.81 32.25
CA ILE A 16 -83.93 -3.76 31.20
C ILE A 16 -82.80 -4.77 30.92
N SER A 17 -83.17 -6.07 30.91
CA SER A 17 -82.36 -7.17 30.38
C SER A 17 -82.68 -7.38 28.89
N ALA A 18 -81.72 -7.80 28.07
CA ALA A 18 -81.91 -8.90 27.12
C ALA A 18 -80.65 -9.17 26.29
N SER A 19 -80.42 -10.47 26.12
CA SER A 19 -79.40 -11.17 25.34
C SER A 19 -79.51 -11.02 23.82
N SER A 20 -78.38 -11.14 23.12
CA SER A 20 -78.26 -11.87 21.83
C SER A 20 -76.76 -12.01 21.48
N LYS A 21 -76.11 -13.15 21.77
CA LYS A 21 -75.85 -14.28 20.87
C LYS A 21 -75.27 -13.91 19.49
N ARG A 22 -73.94 -14.10 19.39
CA ARG A 22 -73.19 -14.75 18.29
C ARG A 22 -73.76 -14.59 16.87
N GLN A 23 -73.04 -13.84 16.03
CA GLN A 23 -72.51 -14.29 14.72
C GLN A 23 -71.93 -13.09 13.96
N ILE A 24 -70.64 -13.20 13.62
CA ILE A 24 -69.87 -12.65 12.47
C ILE A 24 -68.41 -12.95 12.88
N MET A 25 -67.93 -14.17 12.68
CA MET A 25 -67.06 -14.52 11.56
C MET A 25 -65.88 -13.55 11.33
N LEU A 26 -64.69 -14.05 11.69
CA LEU A 26 -63.48 -13.97 10.85
C LEU A 26 -63.13 -12.57 10.32
N SER A 27 -62.68 -11.68 11.19
CA SER A 27 -61.82 -10.58 10.77
C SER A 27 -60.90 -10.16 11.91
N SER A 28 -59.62 -10.08 11.60
CA SER A 28 -58.52 -9.70 12.48
C SER A 28 -58.03 -10.72 13.50
N LEU A 29 -57.84 -11.95 13.03
CA LEU A 29 -56.63 -12.74 13.26
C LEU A 29 -55.38 -12.03 12.64
N PHE A 30 -55.28 -10.71 12.88
CA PHE A 30 -54.34 -9.74 12.33
C PHE A 30 -53.85 -8.79 13.44
N TRP A 31 -53.94 -9.26 14.69
CA TRP A 31 -52.99 -8.87 15.75
C TRP A 31 -51.90 -9.94 15.89
N LEU A 32 -51.75 -10.78 14.86
CA LEU A 32 -50.48 -11.45 14.57
C LEU A 32 -49.48 -10.34 14.22
N THR A 33 -48.26 -10.43 14.75
CA THR A 33 -47.07 -9.77 14.20
C THR A 33 -46.96 -8.24 14.35
N ILE A 34 -47.20 -7.70 15.55
CA ILE A 34 -46.39 -6.56 16.05
C ILE A 34 -45.53 -7.05 17.21
N ILE A 35 -44.90 -8.22 17.01
CA ILE A 35 -43.56 -8.42 17.54
C ILE A 35 -42.72 -7.54 16.61
N ILE A 36 -42.49 -6.31 17.05
CA ILE A 36 -41.40 -5.47 16.56
C ILE A 36 -40.16 -6.28 16.84
N ALA A 37 -39.79 -7.16 15.91
CA ALA A 37 -38.46 -7.67 15.82
C ALA A 37 -37.60 -6.41 15.73
N PRO A 38 -36.73 -6.09 16.70
CA PRO A 38 -35.63 -5.23 16.36
C PRO A 38 -34.92 -5.99 15.25
N LEU A 39 -35.09 -5.52 14.02
CA LEU A 39 -34.16 -5.80 12.96
C LEU A 39 -32.84 -5.21 13.46
N THR A 40 -32.13 -5.97 14.29
CA THR A 40 -30.71 -5.84 14.49
C THR A 40 -30.12 -6.15 13.14
N SER A 41 -30.12 -5.14 12.27
CA SER A 41 -29.25 -5.11 11.11
C SER A 41 -27.86 -5.13 11.69
N CYS A 42 -27.34 -6.33 11.94
CA CYS A 42 -25.93 -6.58 12.13
C CYS A 42 -25.26 -6.36 10.77
N THR A 43 -25.30 -5.13 10.28
CA THR A 43 -24.35 -4.68 9.28
C THR A 43 -23.06 -4.51 10.07
N PRO A 44 -22.02 -5.33 9.86
CA PRO A 44 -20.75 -5.12 10.52
C PRO A 44 -20.31 -3.69 10.22
N ALA A 45 -19.93 -2.93 11.26
CA ALA A 45 -19.38 -1.60 11.04
C ALA A 45 -18.22 -1.72 10.04
N PRO A 46 -18.15 -0.87 9.00
CA PRO A 46 -17.12 -0.97 7.99
C PRO A 46 -15.76 -0.92 8.69
N GLN A 47 -14.93 -1.94 8.43
CA GLN A 47 -13.60 -2.03 9.00
C GLN A 47 -12.81 -0.75 8.63
N SER A 48 -12.15 -0.16 9.62
CA SER A 48 -11.35 1.04 9.45
C SER A 48 -10.03 0.70 8.75
N VAL A 49 -9.71 1.44 7.69
CA VAL A 49 -8.39 1.38 7.07
C VAL A 49 -7.41 2.11 7.98
N HIS A 50 -6.35 1.43 8.39
CA HIS A 50 -5.21 2.02 9.08
C HIS A 50 -4.32 2.68 8.04
N LYS A 51 -3.98 3.95 8.25
CA LYS A 51 -3.14 4.72 7.35
C LYS A 51 -1.97 5.30 8.11
N THR A 52 -0.79 5.25 7.49
CA THR A 52 0.38 6.01 7.94
C THR A 52 1.11 6.60 6.74
N SER A 53 1.85 7.67 7.00
CA SER A 53 2.76 8.31 6.05
C SER A 53 4.11 8.49 6.75
N ILE A 54 5.16 7.97 6.12
CA ILE A 54 6.55 8.07 6.61
C ILE A 54 7.45 8.65 5.51
N ILE A 55 8.64 9.13 5.87
CA ILE A 55 9.61 9.66 4.90
C ILE A 55 10.75 8.67 4.75
N VAL A 56 10.88 8.07 3.57
CA VAL A 56 11.97 7.15 3.18
C VAL A 56 12.28 7.35 1.68
N PHE A 57 13.50 7.07 1.24
CA PHE A 57 13.92 7.23 -0.16
C PHE A 57 13.83 8.68 -0.68
N GLY A 58 14.01 9.67 0.21
CA GLY A 58 13.85 11.09 -0.13
C GLY A 58 12.43 11.49 -0.53
N THR A 59 11.41 10.67 -0.22
CA THR A 59 10.01 10.93 -0.59
C THR A 59 9.05 10.44 0.49
N THR A 60 7.75 10.68 0.28
CA THR A 60 6.69 10.18 1.16
C THR A 60 6.31 8.76 0.78
N VAL A 61 6.16 7.92 1.79
CA VAL A 61 5.65 6.55 1.69
C VAL A 61 4.30 6.50 2.40
N ASP A 62 3.24 6.19 1.66
CA ASP A 62 1.90 6.02 2.20
C ASP A 62 1.54 4.53 2.28
N ILE A 63 1.15 4.09 3.47
CA ILE A 63 0.75 2.72 3.74
C ILE A 63 -0.69 2.71 4.22
N SER A 64 -1.57 2.03 3.48
CA SER A 64 -2.97 1.80 3.85
C SER A 64 -3.20 0.31 4.03
N ILE A 65 -3.61 -0.11 5.23
CA ILE A 65 -3.88 -1.51 5.57
C ILE A 65 -5.32 -1.65 6.04
N LEU A 66 -6.00 -2.68 5.55
CA LEU A 66 -7.26 -3.15 6.11
C LEU A 66 -7.00 -4.48 6.85
N PRO A 67 -6.93 -4.47 8.20
CA PRO A 67 -6.65 -5.67 8.96
C PRO A 67 -7.82 -6.67 8.92
N PRO A 68 -7.56 -7.95 9.24
CA PRO A 68 -8.63 -8.90 9.51
C PRO A 68 -9.57 -8.42 10.64
N PRO A 69 -10.83 -8.88 10.68
CA PRO A 69 -11.76 -8.52 11.74
C PRO A 69 -11.18 -8.78 13.13
N HIS A 70 -11.36 -7.81 14.03
CA HIS A 70 -10.86 -7.86 15.41
C HIS A 70 -9.33 -7.95 15.57
N GLN A 71 -8.55 -7.61 14.53
CA GLN A 71 -7.08 -7.67 14.55
C GLN A 71 -6.43 -6.31 14.22
N ALA A 72 -6.93 -5.22 14.79
CA ALA A 72 -6.38 -3.88 14.57
C ALA A 72 -4.88 -3.78 14.93
N GLN A 73 -4.46 -4.45 16.01
CA GLN A 73 -3.06 -4.48 16.45
C GLN A 73 -2.11 -5.06 15.40
N LEU A 74 -2.59 -6.01 14.59
CA LEU A 74 -1.80 -6.61 13.51
C LEU A 74 -1.42 -5.57 12.46
N ALA A 75 -2.30 -4.60 12.18
CA ALA A 75 -2.00 -3.54 11.22
C ALA A 75 -0.84 -2.65 11.72
N GLU A 76 -0.81 -2.30 13.00
CA GLU A 76 0.25 -1.48 13.58
C GLU A 76 1.60 -2.19 13.55
N GLN A 77 1.64 -3.46 13.94
CA GLN A 77 2.85 -4.29 13.87
C GLN A 77 3.35 -4.45 12.43
N ALA A 78 2.41 -4.66 11.50
CA ALA A 78 2.72 -4.79 10.08
C ALA A 78 3.28 -3.49 9.48
N ILE A 79 2.73 -2.33 9.87
CA ILE A 79 3.24 -1.01 9.48
C ILE A 79 4.69 -0.83 9.96
N GLN A 80 4.96 -1.08 11.24
CA GLN A 80 6.31 -0.95 11.81
C GLN A 80 7.31 -1.88 11.11
N SER A 81 6.90 -3.10 10.79
CA SER A 81 7.74 -4.05 10.04
C SER A 81 8.05 -3.54 8.63
N VAL A 82 7.07 -2.97 7.91
CA VAL A 82 7.29 -2.40 6.58
C VAL A 82 8.20 -1.19 6.62
N GLU A 83 8.02 -0.30 7.61
CA GLU A 83 8.89 0.86 7.83
C GLU A 83 10.35 0.44 8.02
N GLN A 84 10.61 -0.51 8.93
CA GLN A 84 11.95 -1.06 9.14
C GLN A 84 12.54 -1.67 7.87
N GLN A 85 11.72 -2.40 7.12
CA GLN A 85 12.14 -3.01 5.85
C GLN A 85 12.52 -1.95 4.82
N PHE A 86 11.79 -0.83 4.74
CA PHE A 86 12.13 0.26 3.83
C PHE A 86 13.42 0.97 4.21
N HIS A 87 13.67 1.22 5.49
CA HIS A 87 14.96 1.78 5.93
C HIS A 87 16.13 0.85 5.61
N GLN A 88 16.00 -0.45 5.88
CA GLN A 88 17.03 -1.43 5.52
C GLN A 88 17.25 -1.52 4.01
N PHE A 89 16.16 -1.52 3.24
CA PHE A 89 16.24 -1.57 1.78
C PHE A 89 16.94 -0.32 1.23
N HIS A 90 16.62 0.86 1.75
CA HIS A 90 17.25 2.12 1.36
C HIS A 90 18.76 2.06 1.50
N GLN A 91 19.26 1.68 2.68
CA GLN A 91 20.70 1.56 2.94
C GLN A 91 21.39 0.53 2.04
N GLN A 92 20.71 -0.57 1.71
CA GLN A 92 21.29 -1.63 0.89
C GLN A 92 21.32 -1.29 -0.60
N TRP A 93 20.27 -0.66 -1.11
CA TRP A 93 20.03 -0.49 -2.54
C TRP A 93 20.37 0.89 -3.09
N HIS A 94 20.87 1.79 -2.24
CA HIS A 94 21.37 3.08 -2.67
C HIS A 94 22.62 2.93 -3.54
N ALA A 95 22.67 3.67 -4.66
CA ALA A 95 23.71 3.46 -5.67
C ALA A 95 25.06 4.09 -5.32
N TRP A 96 25.07 5.19 -4.54
CA TRP A 96 26.28 5.95 -4.20
C TRP A 96 26.55 6.12 -2.70
N GLU A 97 25.68 5.59 -1.83
CA GLU A 97 26.02 5.53 -0.40
C GLU A 97 26.97 4.35 -0.13
N GLU A 98 27.92 4.57 0.78
CA GLU A 98 28.89 3.55 1.14
C GLU A 98 28.24 2.39 1.92
N GLY A 99 28.77 1.17 1.74
CA GLY A 99 28.40 0.00 2.53
C GLY A 99 27.21 -0.83 2.01
N GLY A 100 26.34 -0.25 1.18
CA GLY A 100 25.23 -0.94 0.51
C GLY A 100 25.68 -2.05 -0.46
N ILE A 101 24.78 -2.96 -0.82
CA ILE A 101 25.10 -4.05 -1.76
C ILE A 101 25.38 -3.52 -3.17
N VAL A 102 24.65 -2.48 -3.61
CA VAL A 102 24.85 -1.87 -4.93
C VAL A 102 26.22 -1.21 -5.01
N SER A 103 26.60 -0.42 -4.01
CA SER A 103 27.94 0.19 -3.91
C SER A 103 29.06 -0.86 -3.89
N LYS A 104 28.90 -1.96 -3.16
CA LYS A 104 29.85 -3.09 -3.17
C LYS A 104 30.00 -3.74 -4.55
N ILE A 105 28.89 -3.94 -5.27
CA ILE A 105 28.91 -4.47 -6.64
C ILE A 105 29.64 -3.49 -7.57
N ASN A 106 29.30 -2.21 -7.51
CA ASN A 106 29.93 -1.15 -8.31
C ASN A 106 31.44 -1.09 -8.07
N HIS A 107 31.86 -1.18 -6.81
CA HIS A 107 33.26 -1.23 -6.44
C HIS A 107 33.96 -2.44 -7.05
N ALA A 108 33.41 -3.65 -6.89
CA ALA A 108 33.96 -4.87 -7.46
C ALA A 108 34.11 -4.78 -8.99
N ILE A 109 33.08 -4.29 -9.70
CA ILE A 109 33.11 -4.08 -11.15
C ILE A 109 34.23 -3.11 -11.54
N SER A 110 34.38 -1.99 -10.84
CA SER A 110 35.42 -0.99 -11.12
C SER A 110 36.84 -1.53 -10.93
N GLN A 111 37.02 -2.49 -10.03
CA GLN A 111 38.29 -3.19 -9.77
C GLN A 111 38.47 -4.43 -10.66
N GLN A 112 37.55 -4.70 -11.59
CA GLN A 112 37.53 -5.91 -12.43
C GLN A 112 37.53 -7.21 -11.60
N GLN A 113 36.90 -7.16 -10.43
CA GLN A 113 36.75 -8.28 -9.52
C GLN A 113 35.34 -8.86 -9.59
N SER A 114 35.22 -10.13 -9.26
CA SER A 114 33.94 -10.80 -9.05
C SER A 114 33.42 -10.57 -7.63
N ILE A 115 32.11 -10.74 -7.42
CA ILE A 115 31.49 -10.62 -6.10
C ILE A 115 30.36 -11.62 -5.93
N VAL A 116 30.34 -12.35 -4.81
CA VAL A 116 29.22 -13.23 -4.46
C VAL A 116 28.06 -12.40 -3.93
N VAL A 117 26.88 -12.58 -4.53
CA VAL A 117 25.66 -11.88 -4.12
C VAL A 117 24.58 -12.86 -3.66
N ALA A 118 23.66 -12.41 -2.82
CA ALA A 118 22.49 -13.21 -2.46
C ALA A 118 21.64 -13.53 -3.70
N LYS A 119 20.97 -14.69 -3.70
CA LYS A 119 20.08 -15.09 -4.80
C LYS A 119 19.03 -14.02 -5.13
N SER A 120 18.47 -13.35 -4.12
CA SER A 120 17.50 -12.27 -4.31
C SER A 120 18.05 -11.08 -5.11
N VAL A 121 19.31 -10.72 -4.89
CA VAL A 121 20.00 -9.65 -5.63
C VAL A 121 20.22 -10.08 -7.08
N LYS A 122 20.71 -11.30 -7.29
CA LYS A 122 20.85 -11.89 -8.63
C LYS A 122 19.52 -11.91 -9.38
N ASP A 123 18.45 -12.42 -8.77
CA ASP A 123 17.13 -12.52 -9.39
C ASP A 123 16.61 -11.14 -9.83
N PHE A 124 16.84 -10.10 -9.03
CA PHE A 124 16.45 -8.73 -9.38
C PHE A 124 17.31 -8.14 -10.51
N ILE A 125 18.62 -8.37 -10.51
CA ILE A 125 19.51 -7.95 -11.60
C ILE A 125 19.09 -8.63 -12.90
N VAL A 126 18.82 -9.94 -12.88
CA VAL A 126 18.35 -10.70 -14.05
C VAL A 126 17.00 -10.17 -14.55
N THR A 127 16.08 -9.82 -13.65
CA THR A 127 14.81 -9.19 -14.02
C THR A 127 15.04 -7.82 -14.67
N SER A 128 15.97 -7.03 -14.14
CA SER A 128 16.34 -5.73 -14.70
C SER A 128 16.99 -5.88 -16.08
N GLN A 129 17.83 -6.89 -16.29
CA GLN A 129 18.41 -7.23 -17.60
C GLN A 129 17.34 -7.57 -18.64
N LEU A 130 16.25 -8.25 -18.24
CA LEU A 130 15.13 -8.51 -19.12
C LEU A 130 14.46 -7.20 -19.57
N LEU A 131 14.22 -6.27 -18.63
CA LEU A 131 13.65 -4.95 -18.94
C LEU A 131 14.57 -4.14 -19.86
N THR A 132 15.88 -4.18 -19.64
CA THR A 132 16.87 -3.54 -20.52
C THR A 132 16.82 -4.10 -21.94
N LYS A 133 16.73 -5.42 -22.09
CA LYS A 133 16.59 -6.06 -23.42
C LYS A 133 15.28 -5.68 -24.10
N GLN A 134 14.16 -5.78 -23.37
CA GLN A 134 12.82 -5.50 -23.92
C GLN A 134 12.65 -4.04 -24.34
N SER A 135 13.28 -3.12 -23.60
CA SER A 135 13.31 -1.69 -23.92
C SER A 135 14.37 -1.32 -24.95
N GLN A 136 15.14 -2.28 -25.48
CA GLN A 136 16.26 -2.03 -26.41
C GLN A 136 17.28 -1.01 -25.87
N GLY A 137 17.54 -1.05 -24.56
CA GLY A 137 18.46 -0.14 -23.89
C GLY A 137 17.87 1.22 -23.50
N LEU A 138 16.58 1.49 -23.78
CA LEU A 138 15.92 2.72 -23.32
C LEU A 138 15.77 2.78 -21.79
N PHE A 139 15.73 1.62 -21.12
CA PHE A 139 15.82 1.50 -19.67
C PHE A 139 17.05 0.64 -19.33
N ASP A 140 18.12 1.25 -18.82
CA ASP A 140 19.34 0.53 -18.45
C ASP A 140 19.90 1.01 -17.10
N PRO A 141 19.73 0.22 -16.02
CA PRO A 141 20.35 0.51 -14.72
C PRO A 141 21.88 0.51 -14.71
N GLY A 142 22.57 0.10 -15.79
CA GLY A 142 24.03 0.10 -15.89
C GLY A 142 24.65 1.46 -16.20
N ILE A 143 23.83 2.51 -16.38
CA ILE A 143 24.28 3.87 -16.75
C ILE A 143 24.61 4.76 -15.54
N GLY A 144 24.85 4.19 -14.36
CA GLY A 144 25.07 4.95 -13.12
C GLY A 144 26.16 6.03 -13.23
N GLN A 145 27.22 5.80 -14.02
CA GLN A 145 28.27 6.81 -14.24
C GLN A 145 27.72 8.03 -15.00
N LEU A 146 26.79 7.84 -15.93
CA LEU A 146 26.14 8.94 -16.64
C LEU A 146 25.22 9.72 -15.70
N ILE A 147 24.47 9.02 -14.84
CA ILE A 147 23.61 9.66 -13.82
C ILE A 147 24.46 10.51 -12.86
N ALA A 148 25.59 9.99 -12.40
CA ALA A 148 26.56 10.71 -11.59
C ALA A 148 27.13 11.94 -12.33
N LEU A 149 27.49 11.78 -13.60
CA LEU A 149 28.04 12.84 -14.45
C LEU A 149 27.06 14.01 -14.63
N TRP A 150 25.76 13.74 -14.62
CA TRP A 150 24.70 14.75 -14.65
C TRP A 150 24.37 15.36 -13.27
N GLY A 151 25.05 14.94 -12.21
CA GLY A 151 24.90 15.50 -10.87
C GLY A 151 23.77 14.90 -10.03
N PHE A 152 23.13 13.82 -10.47
CA PHE A 152 22.02 13.20 -9.73
C PHE A 152 22.44 12.33 -8.53
N HIS A 153 23.75 12.15 -8.33
CA HIS A 153 24.31 11.50 -7.12
C HIS A 153 24.68 12.53 -6.03
N ALA A 154 24.11 13.73 -6.11
CA ALA A 154 24.27 14.79 -5.12
C ALA A 154 22.90 15.35 -4.74
N GLU A 155 22.76 15.80 -3.49
CA GLU A 155 21.54 16.48 -3.01
C GLU A 155 21.46 17.92 -3.54
N GLU A 156 22.61 18.53 -3.80
CA GLU A 156 22.72 19.89 -4.32
C GLU A 156 23.27 19.90 -5.75
N TRP A 157 22.77 20.83 -6.55
CA TRP A 157 23.21 21.04 -7.93
C TRP A 157 24.69 21.44 -7.99
N GLN A 158 25.49 20.68 -8.74
CA GLN A 158 26.97 20.76 -8.71
C GLN A 158 27.58 21.67 -9.79
N GLY A 159 26.79 22.50 -10.48
CA GLY A 159 27.30 23.43 -11.50
C GLY A 159 26.80 23.10 -12.91
N PRO A 160 27.42 23.60 -13.99
CA PRO A 160 26.86 23.46 -15.34
C PRO A 160 26.73 21.99 -15.78
N PRO A 161 25.90 21.70 -16.79
CA PRO A 161 25.86 20.38 -17.42
C PRO A 161 27.26 19.85 -17.81
N PRO A 162 27.45 18.52 -17.85
CA PRO A 162 28.74 17.93 -18.19
C PRO A 162 29.21 18.35 -19.59
N SER A 163 30.53 18.44 -19.78
CA SER A 163 31.10 18.78 -21.07
C SER A 163 30.82 17.70 -22.11
N GLU A 164 30.73 18.11 -23.38
CA GLU A 164 30.56 17.16 -24.49
C GLU A 164 31.66 16.10 -24.51
N GLN A 165 32.91 16.48 -24.22
CA GLN A 165 34.03 15.53 -24.12
C GLN A 165 33.81 14.46 -23.03
N ALA A 166 33.27 14.84 -21.86
CA ALA A 166 32.98 13.89 -20.79
C ALA A 166 31.87 12.91 -21.20
N ILE A 167 30.82 13.41 -21.85
CA ILE A 167 29.73 12.59 -22.39
C ILE A 167 30.27 11.62 -23.46
N GLN A 168 31.06 12.10 -24.41
CA GLN A 168 31.66 11.26 -25.46
C GLN A 168 32.60 10.20 -24.87
N HIS A 169 33.37 10.53 -23.83
CA HIS A 169 34.21 9.56 -23.12
C HIS A 169 33.38 8.44 -22.47
N TRP A 170 32.22 8.77 -21.90
CA TRP A 170 31.31 7.76 -21.37
C TRP A 170 30.67 6.93 -22.48
N LEU A 171 30.17 7.57 -23.55
CA LEU A 171 29.56 6.90 -24.69
C LEU A 171 30.51 5.89 -25.34
N ASN A 172 31.78 6.25 -25.55
CA ASN A 172 32.78 5.33 -26.14
C ASN A 172 32.98 4.03 -25.35
N ARG A 173 32.68 4.03 -24.05
CA ARG A 173 32.78 2.84 -23.18
C ARG A 173 31.50 2.00 -23.19
N HIS A 174 30.37 2.57 -23.63
CA HIS A 174 29.06 1.94 -23.74
C HIS A 174 28.72 0.94 -22.62
N PRO A 175 28.81 1.33 -21.33
CA PRO A 175 28.46 0.41 -20.25
C PRO A 175 26.96 0.09 -20.25
N SER A 176 26.65 -1.17 -20.01
CA SER A 176 25.27 -1.66 -19.90
C SER A 176 25.12 -2.68 -18.78
N LEU A 177 23.93 -2.75 -18.18
CA LEU A 177 23.56 -3.86 -17.29
C LEU A 177 23.74 -5.24 -17.97
N LEU A 178 23.69 -5.27 -19.31
CA LEU A 178 23.86 -6.49 -20.11
C LEU A 178 25.30 -7.00 -20.15
N ASP A 179 26.29 -6.19 -19.73
CA ASP A 179 27.69 -6.63 -19.59
C ASP A 179 27.92 -7.51 -18.35
N ILE A 180 26.94 -7.56 -17.45
CA ILE A 180 26.97 -8.39 -16.24
C ILE A 180 26.51 -9.81 -16.54
N TYR A 181 27.24 -10.79 -16.00
CA TYR A 181 26.88 -12.21 -16.05
C TYR A 181 27.17 -12.91 -14.72
N PHE A 182 26.63 -14.11 -14.55
CA PHE A 182 26.74 -14.85 -13.29
C PHE A 182 27.33 -16.24 -13.49
N GLN A 183 28.20 -16.66 -12.57
CA GLN A 183 28.63 -18.04 -12.37
C GLN A 183 28.12 -18.50 -11.00
N GLY A 184 27.06 -19.31 -10.96
CA GLY A 184 26.33 -19.55 -9.72
C GLY A 184 25.76 -18.22 -9.17
N ASN A 185 26.14 -17.83 -7.97
CA ASN A 185 25.77 -16.54 -7.34
C ASN A 185 26.90 -15.51 -7.40
N GLU A 186 28.00 -15.82 -8.08
CA GLU A 186 29.09 -14.89 -8.31
C GLU A 186 28.78 -14.02 -9.52
N LEU A 187 28.77 -12.70 -9.30
CA LEU A 187 28.55 -11.66 -10.29
C LEU A 187 29.89 -11.26 -10.91
N HIS A 188 29.92 -11.19 -12.23
CA HIS A 188 31.04 -10.75 -13.05
C HIS A 188 30.58 -9.68 -14.04
N SER A 189 31.47 -8.77 -14.45
CA SER A 189 31.22 -7.80 -15.53
C SER A 189 32.30 -7.89 -16.60
N ARG A 190 31.91 -7.79 -17.87
CA ARG A 190 32.85 -7.69 -19.00
C ARG A 190 33.32 -6.27 -19.26
N ASN A 191 32.63 -5.29 -18.67
CA ASN A 191 32.90 -3.88 -18.84
C ASN A 191 33.12 -3.24 -17.46
N PRO A 192 34.35 -2.79 -17.13
CA PRO A 192 34.63 -2.16 -15.84
C PRO A 192 33.97 -0.78 -15.68
N SER A 193 33.41 -0.23 -16.75
CA SER A 193 32.72 1.07 -16.72
C SER A 193 31.26 0.96 -16.32
N VAL A 194 30.74 -0.25 -16.09
CA VAL A 194 29.38 -0.43 -15.59
C VAL A 194 29.30 0.06 -14.16
N GLN A 195 28.33 0.93 -13.91
CA GLN A 195 27.94 1.33 -12.56
C GLN A 195 26.44 1.16 -12.47
N LEU A 196 26.01 0.30 -11.56
CA LEU A 196 24.62 0.02 -11.29
C LEU A 196 23.99 1.17 -10.52
N ASP A 197 22.87 1.64 -11.04
CA ASP A 197 21.95 2.55 -10.40
C ASP A 197 20.52 2.07 -10.66
N PHE A 198 19.85 1.63 -9.60
CA PHE A 198 18.49 1.12 -9.65
C PHE A 198 17.45 2.19 -9.29
N GLY A 199 17.78 3.48 -9.31
CA GLY A 199 16.84 4.57 -8.99
C GLY A 199 15.54 4.50 -9.79
N GLY A 200 15.59 4.00 -11.02
CA GLY A 200 14.44 3.83 -11.90
C GLY A 200 13.54 2.61 -11.62
N ASN A 201 13.93 1.65 -10.77
CA ASN A 201 13.11 0.45 -10.49
C ASN A 201 13.23 -0.15 -9.07
N ALA A 202 14.12 0.33 -8.21
CA ALA A 202 14.33 -0.18 -6.86
C ALA A 202 13.12 0.05 -5.95
N LYS A 203 12.40 1.19 -6.10
CA LYS A 203 11.17 1.47 -5.34
C LYS A 203 10.09 0.42 -5.59
N GLY A 204 9.93 -0.01 -6.85
CA GLY A 204 9.04 -1.10 -7.21
C GLY A 204 9.40 -2.43 -6.53
N LEU A 205 10.70 -2.74 -6.40
CA LEU A 205 11.17 -3.90 -5.62
C LEU A 205 10.85 -3.74 -4.12
N ALA A 206 11.11 -2.56 -3.55
CA ALA A 206 10.80 -2.28 -2.15
C ALA A 206 9.31 -2.54 -1.86
N ILE A 207 8.42 -1.96 -2.67
CA ILE A 207 6.96 -2.17 -2.58
C ILE A 207 6.60 -3.65 -2.70
N HIS A 208 7.21 -4.37 -3.65
CA HIS A 208 6.97 -5.80 -3.81
C HIS A 208 7.33 -6.59 -2.55
N LEU A 209 8.49 -6.33 -1.97
CA LEU A 209 8.98 -7.01 -0.77
C LEU A 209 8.12 -6.68 0.46
N ALA A 210 7.71 -5.41 0.61
CA ALA A 210 6.79 -4.97 1.66
C ALA A 210 5.44 -5.70 1.56
N LEU A 211 4.80 -5.71 0.38
CA LEU A 211 3.53 -6.41 0.20
C LEU A 211 3.64 -7.92 0.39
N LYS A 212 4.79 -8.51 0.06
CA LYS A 212 5.06 -9.92 0.35
C LYS A 212 5.12 -10.16 1.86
N SER A 213 5.83 -9.31 2.61
CA SER A 213 5.89 -9.35 4.07
C SER A 213 4.50 -9.20 4.69
N LEU A 214 3.72 -8.20 4.26
CA LEU A 214 2.35 -7.98 4.71
C LEU A 214 1.47 -9.22 4.51
N LYS A 215 1.53 -9.85 3.33
CA LYS A 215 0.79 -11.11 3.07
C LYS A 215 1.21 -12.24 4.00
N GLN A 216 2.51 -12.38 4.27
CA GLN A 216 3.03 -13.40 5.18
C GLN A 216 2.58 -13.17 6.62
N SER A 217 2.40 -11.91 7.03
CA SER A 217 1.85 -11.52 8.33
C SER A 217 0.32 -11.58 8.39
N GLY A 218 -0.37 -12.10 7.37
CA GLY A 218 -1.83 -12.26 7.37
C GLY A 218 -2.61 -11.04 6.86
N ILE A 219 -1.94 -9.96 6.45
CA ILE A 219 -2.59 -8.80 5.82
C ILE A 219 -2.85 -9.09 4.34
N GLN A 220 -4.12 -9.30 3.98
CA GLN A 220 -4.53 -9.60 2.60
C GLN A 220 -4.95 -8.36 1.81
N ASN A 221 -5.22 -7.25 2.49
CA ASN A 221 -5.78 -6.03 1.92
C ASN A 221 -4.89 -4.83 2.28
N ALA A 222 -4.12 -4.33 1.31
CA ALA A 222 -3.24 -3.19 1.51
C ALA A 222 -2.99 -2.42 0.21
N LEU A 223 -2.65 -1.15 0.35
CA LEU A 223 -2.11 -0.28 -0.70
C LEU A 223 -0.85 0.38 -0.14
N VAL A 224 0.25 0.27 -0.88
CA VAL A 224 1.53 0.88 -0.54
C VAL A 224 1.95 1.78 -1.70
N SER A 225 2.35 3.01 -1.38
CA SER A 225 2.80 4.02 -2.35
C SER A 225 4.13 4.63 -1.89
N ILE A 226 5.07 4.86 -2.80
CA ILE A 226 6.38 5.49 -2.58
C ILE A 226 6.61 6.52 -3.69
N GLY A 227 6.41 7.81 -3.41
CA GLY A 227 6.71 8.89 -4.35
C GLY A 227 6.10 8.73 -5.75
N GLY A 228 4.92 8.12 -5.86
CA GLY A 228 4.21 7.86 -7.11
C GLY A 228 4.22 6.38 -7.56
N ASP A 229 5.22 5.60 -7.16
CA ASP A 229 5.21 4.15 -7.36
C ASP A 229 4.19 3.52 -6.41
N MET A 230 3.32 2.63 -6.87
CA MET A 230 2.33 2.02 -5.98
C MET A 230 1.92 0.61 -6.38
N LYS A 231 1.46 -0.14 -5.38
CA LYS A 231 0.86 -1.45 -5.59
C LYS A 231 -0.16 -1.77 -4.51
N ALA A 232 -1.25 -2.40 -4.95
CA ALA A 232 -2.34 -2.84 -4.09
C ALA A 232 -2.44 -4.37 -4.05
N ILE A 233 -2.95 -4.88 -2.94
CA ILE A 233 -3.37 -6.27 -2.76
C ILE A 233 -4.79 -6.27 -2.16
N GLY A 234 -5.59 -7.25 -2.58
CA GLY A 234 -6.95 -7.42 -2.08
C GLY A 234 -7.88 -6.25 -2.44
N SER A 235 -8.77 -5.91 -1.51
CA SER A 235 -9.81 -4.90 -1.70
C SER A 235 -10.01 -4.09 -0.41
N LYS A 236 -10.54 -2.87 -0.54
CA LYS A 236 -10.98 -2.06 0.58
C LYS A 236 -12.46 -2.33 0.83
N ASN A 237 -12.77 -3.17 1.82
CA ASN A 237 -14.16 -3.54 2.19
C ASN A 237 -14.97 -4.07 0.98
N GLY A 238 -14.36 -4.97 0.19
CA GLY A 238 -14.99 -5.55 -1.01
C GLY A 238 -14.95 -4.64 -2.25
N GLN A 239 -14.43 -3.42 -2.14
CA GLN A 239 -14.27 -2.50 -3.27
C GLN A 239 -12.82 -2.46 -3.74
N PRO A 240 -12.55 -2.36 -5.06
CA PRO A 240 -11.20 -2.15 -5.55
C PRO A 240 -10.54 -0.93 -4.91
N TRP A 241 -9.23 -1.01 -4.69
CA TRP A 241 -8.45 0.16 -4.30
C TRP A 241 -8.53 1.22 -5.40
N ARG A 242 -8.90 2.45 -5.02
CA ARG A 242 -8.93 3.58 -5.95
C ARG A 242 -7.56 4.21 -5.98
N VAL A 243 -6.99 4.28 -7.17
CA VAL A 243 -5.71 4.91 -7.48
C VAL A 243 -6.00 6.03 -8.46
N GLY A 244 -5.63 7.25 -8.10
CA GLY A 244 -5.80 8.41 -8.95
C GLY A 244 -4.55 8.67 -9.79
N ILE A 245 -4.73 9.16 -11.01
CA ILE A 245 -3.62 9.53 -11.90
C ILE A 245 -3.54 11.06 -11.95
N GLN A 246 -2.42 11.62 -11.52
CA GLN A 246 -2.23 13.07 -11.54
C GLN A 246 -2.04 13.57 -12.96
N ASN A 247 -2.69 14.68 -13.31
CA ASN A 247 -2.44 15.36 -14.57
C ASN A 247 -1.09 16.13 -14.50
N PRO A 248 -0.09 15.82 -15.35
CA PRO A 248 1.20 16.48 -15.30
C PRO A 248 1.14 17.97 -15.64
N GLN A 249 0.14 18.42 -16.40
CA GLN A 249 -0.08 19.84 -16.74
C GLN A 249 -0.88 20.58 -15.67
N HIS A 250 -1.67 19.84 -14.87
CA HIS A 250 -2.49 20.39 -13.79
C HIS A 250 -2.35 19.51 -12.54
N PRO A 251 -1.25 19.66 -11.78
CA PRO A 251 -0.94 18.79 -10.64
C PRO A 251 -2.02 18.78 -9.54
N SER A 252 -2.88 19.80 -9.48
CA SER A 252 -4.02 19.83 -8.56
C SER A 252 -5.18 18.93 -8.96
N HIS A 253 -5.18 18.39 -10.18
CA HIS A 253 -6.25 17.54 -10.72
C HIS A 253 -5.81 16.08 -10.75
N VAL A 254 -6.62 15.23 -10.11
CA VAL A 254 -6.45 13.78 -10.11
C VAL A 254 -7.59 13.17 -10.93
N LEU A 255 -7.24 12.39 -11.94
CA LEU A 255 -8.15 11.61 -12.79
C LEU A 255 -8.55 10.30 -12.10
#